data_AF-A0A6P0XNU2-F1
#
_entry.id   AF-A0A6P0XNU2-F1
#
_cell.length_a   1.000
_cell.length_b   1.000
_cell.length_c   1.000
_cell.angle_alpha   90.00
_cell.angle_beta   90.00
_cell.angle_gamma   90.00
#
_symmetry.space_group_name_H-M   'P 1'
#
loop_
_entity.id
_entity.type
_entity.pdbx_description
1 polymer ?
#
loop_
_entity_poly.entity_id
_entity_poly.type
_entity_poly.pdbx_seq_one_letter_code
_entity_poly.pdbx_strand_id
1 'polypeptide(L)'
;MQILELIEYKYTTINRSEIPGFVVKKLKQEYSNQVKLEANFSEDSPEYDCWKIKAQGWVGYIPLTPDFKIIIQPKVPLYNLFGMLEYAYNLKSFRFLDGLVNCESLQEFYNYLVNIFTQKILDRARKGFYRTYLSKTDNLTYIRGRIDMPQVVQKP
;
A
#
# COMPACT_ATOMS: atom_id res chain seq x y z
N MET A 1 14.88 16.71 -7.92
CA MET A 1 13.97 15.57 -7.69
C MET A 1 13.74 14.83 -9.00
N GLN A 2 14.28 13.63 -9.12
CA GLN A 2 14.18 12.72 -10.26
C GLN A 2 13.16 11.62 -9.94
N ILE A 3 12.23 11.39 -10.86
CA ILE A 3 11.19 10.37 -10.75
C ILE A 3 11.41 9.38 -11.88
N LEU A 4 11.51 8.11 -11.53
CA LEU A 4 11.53 7.02 -12.47
C LEU A 4 10.16 6.34 -12.50
N GLU A 5 9.48 6.40 -13.63
CA GLU A 5 8.22 5.70 -13.87
C GLU A 5 8.49 4.32 -14.47
N LEU A 6 7.98 3.28 -13.81
CA LEU A 6 8.02 1.90 -14.25
C LEU A 6 6.60 1.42 -14.49
N ILE A 7 6.41 0.57 -15.51
CA ILE A 7 5.17 -0.19 -15.69
C ILE A 7 5.41 -1.61 -15.16
N GLU A 8 4.47 -2.12 -14.39
CA GLU A 8 4.52 -3.47 -13.82
C GLU A 8 4.87 -4.52 -14.89
N TYR A 9 5.85 -5.38 -14.61
CA TYR A 9 6.39 -6.40 -15.52
C TYR A 9 7.02 -5.93 -16.83
N LYS A 10 7.11 -4.62 -17.09
CA LYS A 10 7.82 -4.04 -18.24
C LYS A 10 9.26 -3.69 -17.86
N TYR A 11 10.20 -3.96 -18.77
CA TYR A 11 11.58 -3.50 -18.61
C TYR A 11 11.69 -2.02 -19.02
N THR A 12 12.42 -1.25 -18.21
CA THR A 12 12.79 0.13 -18.48
C THR A 12 14.31 0.23 -18.42
N THR A 13 14.92 0.86 -19.42
CA THR A 13 16.37 1.06 -19.53
C THR A 13 16.75 2.45 -19.07
N ILE A 14 17.81 2.54 -18.27
CA ILE A 14 18.36 3.80 -17.77
C ILE A 14 19.86 3.76 -17.83
N ASN A 15 20.46 4.87 -18.29
CA ASN A 15 21.91 5.02 -18.31
C ASN A 15 22.49 4.93 -16.90
N ARG A 16 23.65 4.29 -16.77
CA ARG A 16 24.31 4.16 -15.48
C ARG A 16 24.63 5.50 -14.81
N SER A 17 24.91 6.53 -15.60
CA SER A 17 25.18 7.90 -15.12
C SER A 17 23.98 8.55 -14.44
N GLU A 18 22.76 8.12 -14.76
CA GLU A 18 21.51 8.71 -14.25
C GLU A 18 21.05 8.10 -12.93
N ILE A 19 21.64 6.97 -12.51
CA ILE A 19 21.34 6.33 -11.22
C ILE A 19 22.59 6.35 -10.35
N PRO A 20 22.59 7.13 -9.25
CA PRO A 20 23.69 7.10 -8.31
C PRO A 20 23.92 5.70 -7.72
N GLY A 21 25.19 5.30 -7.55
CA GLY A 21 25.53 3.95 -7.10
C GLY A 21 24.91 3.55 -5.75
N PHE A 22 24.70 4.52 -4.85
CA PHE A 22 24.01 4.25 -3.58
C PHE A 22 22.53 3.87 -3.77
N VAL A 23 21.86 4.42 -4.79
CA VAL A 23 20.47 4.07 -5.15
C VAL A 23 20.41 2.63 -5.63
N VAL A 24 21.35 2.21 -6.48
CA VAL A 24 21.46 0.82 -6.95
C VAL A 24 21.66 -0.13 -5.78
N LYS A 25 22.56 0.22 -4.86
CA LYS A 25 22.82 -0.60 -3.67
C LYS A 25 21.56 -0.75 -2.81
N LYS A 26 20.86 0.36 -2.55
CA LYS A 26 19.61 0.36 -1.78
C LYS A 26 18.53 -0.48 -2.45
N LEU A 27 18.37 -0.36 -3.77
CA LEU A 27 17.43 -1.18 -4.53
C LEU A 27 17.71 -2.68 -4.40
N LYS A 28 18.97 -3.09 -4.49
CA LYS A 28 19.36 -4.50 -4.35
C LYS A 28 19.21 -5.04 -2.92
N GLN A 29 19.38 -4.21 -1.90
CA GLN A 29 19.35 -4.64 -0.50
C GLN A 29 17.94 -4.62 0.09
N GLU A 30 17.16 -3.57 -0.19
CA GLU A 30 15.86 -3.34 0.46
C GLU A 30 14.68 -3.69 -0.45
N TYR A 31 14.86 -3.61 -1.77
CA TYR A 31 13.77 -3.68 -2.74
C TYR A 31 13.93 -4.79 -3.79
N SER A 32 14.74 -5.81 -3.50
CA SER A 32 15.04 -6.90 -4.45
C SER A 32 13.81 -7.71 -4.85
N ASN A 33 12.78 -7.77 -3.99
CA ASN A 33 11.53 -8.48 -4.25
C ASN A 33 10.53 -7.66 -5.07
N GLN A 34 10.71 -6.33 -5.10
CA GLN A 34 9.83 -5.38 -5.77
C GLN A 34 10.38 -5.01 -7.14
N VAL A 35 11.70 -4.88 -7.26
CA VAL A 35 12.39 -4.40 -8.45
C VAL A 35 13.58 -5.30 -8.76
N LYS A 36 13.53 -5.94 -9.92
CA LYS A 36 14.66 -6.67 -10.50
C LYS A 36 15.53 -5.71 -11.28
N LEU A 37 16.84 -5.79 -11.03
CA LEU A 37 17.82 -4.89 -11.59
C LEU A 37 18.92 -5.71 -12.28
N GLU A 38 18.97 -5.63 -13.60
CA GLU A 38 19.89 -6.38 -14.47
C GLU A 38 20.83 -5.38 -15.13
N ALA A 39 22.13 -5.67 -15.10
CA ALA A 39 23.09 -4.84 -15.84
C ALA A 39 23.18 -5.34 -17.28
N ASN A 40 23.10 -4.44 -18.26
CA ASN A 40 23.40 -4.78 -19.64
C ASN A 40 24.79 -4.26 -20.00
N PHE A 41 25.74 -5.19 -20.19
CA PHE A 41 27.13 -4.89 -20.55
C PHE A 41 27.49 -5.40 -21.96
N SER A 42 26.50 -5.73 -22.79
CA SER A 42 26.78 -6.26 -24.12
C SER A 42 27.20 -5.12 -25.06
N GLU A 43 28.48 -5.12 -25.45
CA GLU A 43 29.10 -4.18 -26.40
C GLU A 43 28.43 -4.20 -27.78
N ASP A 44 27.76 -5.30 -28.13
CA ASP A 44 27.02 -5.47 -29.40
C ASP A 44 25.60 -4.90 -29.37
N SER A 45 25.13 -4.37 -28.22
CA SER A 45 23.80 -3.78 -28.09
C SER A 45 23.85 -2.25 -28.14
N PRO A 46 22.90 -1.58 -28.83
CA PRO A 46 22.84 -0.12 -28.89
C PRO A 46 22.58 0.56 -27.52
N GLU A 47 22.34 -0.22 -26.46
CA GLU A 47 22.12 0.20 -25.07
C GLU A 47 23.27 -0.30 -24.16
N TYR A 48 24.50 0.05 -24.52
CA TYR A 48 25.69 -0.22 -23.73
C TYR A 48 25.72 0.62 -22.44
N ASP A 49 26.18 0.03 -21.33
CA ASP A 49 26.27 0.63 -19.98
C ASP A 49 24.93 1.14 -19.40
N CYS A 50 23.87 0.36 -19.61
CA CYS A 50 22.53 0.63 -19.10
C CYS A 50 22.10 -0.36 -18.00
N TRP A 51 21.30 0.12 -17.05
CA TRP A 51 20.54 -0.70 -16.13
C TRP A 51 19.17 -1.04 -16.74
N LYS A 52 18.84 -2.33 -16.76
CA LYS A 52 17.50 -2.84 -17.06
C LYS A 52 16.76 -3.04 -15.75
N ILE A 53 15.68 -2.29 -15.57
CA ILE A 53 14.89 -2.27 -14.35
C ILE A 53 13.50 -2.83 -14.65
N LYS A 54 13.04 -3.78 -13.83
CA LYS A 54 11.72 -4.39 -13.98
C LYS A 54 11.02 -4.50 -12.63
N ALA A 55 9.81 -3.98 -12.53
CA ALA A 55 8.95 -4.18 -11.37
C ALA A 55 8.36 -5.61 -11.35
N GLN A 56 8.35 -6.24 -10.17
CA GLN A 56 7.99 -7.64 -9.95
C GLN A 56 6.66 -7.80 -9.23
N GLY A 57 5.56 -7.33 -9.83
CA GLY A 57 4.22 -7.54 -9.27
C GLY A 57 3.83 -6.59 -8.13
N TRP A 58 4.50 -5.43 -8.05
CA TRP A 58 4.20 -4.38 -7.09
C TRP A 58 3.78 -3.12 -7.82
N VAL A 59 2.84 -2.37 -7.25
CA VAL A 59 2.33 -1.10 -7.77
C VAL A 59 2.38 -0.09 -6.62
N GLY A 60 2.80 1.15 -6.90
CA GLY A 60 2.89 2.20 -5.88
C GLY A 60 4.17 3.00 -5.96
N TYR A 61 4.62 3.48 -4.80
CA TYR A 61 5.69 4.47 -4.68
C TYR A 61 6.82 3.96 -3.79
N ILE A 62 8.06 4.04 -4.28
CA ILE A 62 9.27 3.65 -3.55
C ILE A 62 10.16 4.89 -3.34
N PRO A 63 10.22 5.45 -2.11
CA PRO A 63 11.11 6.55 -1.78
C PRO A 63 12.53 6.04 -1.52
N LEU A 64 13.41 6.13 -2.52
CA LEU A 64 14.80 5.72 -2.34
C LEU A 64 15.61 6.80 -1.62
N THR A 65 15.47 8.06 -2.04
CA THR A 65 16.02 9.26 -1.39
C THR A 65 15.08 10.45 -1.54
N PRO A 66 15.31 11.58 -0.85
CA PRO A 66 14.52 12.81 -1.06
C PRO A 66 14.48 13.22 -2.54
N ASP A 67 15.58 12.99 -3.26
CA ASP A 67 15.76 13.39 -4.65
C ASP A 67 15.51 12.29 -5.68
N PHE A 68 15.44 11.02 -5.31
CA PHE A 68 15.24 9.92 -6.24
C PHE A 68 14.11 8.99 -5.81
N LYS A 69 13.13 8.84 -6.70
CA LYS A 69 11.85 8.19 -6.41
C LYS A 69 11.47 7.26 -7.55
N ILE A 70 10.91 6.10 -7.23
CA ILE A 70 10.34 5.20 -8.24
C ILE A 70 8.83 5.16 -8.09
N ILE A 71 8.11 5.37 -9.18
CA ILE A 71 6.68 5.17 -9.29
C ILE A 71 6.46 3.94 -10.15
N ILE A 72 5.75 2.94 -9.62
CA ILE A 72 5.37 1.75 -10.36
C ILE A 72 3.88 1.82 -10.66
N GLN A 73 3.55 1.91 -11.94
CA GLN A 73 2.19 1.92 -12.46
C GLN A 73 1.72 0.49 -12.74
N PRO A 74 0.43 0.20 -12.51
CA PRO A 74 -0.14 -1.09 -12.86
C PRO A 74 -0.13 -1.30 -14.37
N LYS A 75 0.03 -2.55 -14.81
CA LYS A 75 -0.11 -2.90 -16.23
C LYS A 75 -1.57 -2.88 -16.72
N VAL A 76 -2.51 -2.93 -15.78
CA VAL A 76 -3.94 -2.87 -16.06
C VAL A 76 -4.47 -1.47 -15.73
N PRO A 77 -5.51 -1.00 -16.43
CA PRO A 77 -6.20 0.22 -16.08
C PRO A 77 -6.62 0.24 -14.59
N LEU A 78 -6.49 1.40 -13.93
CA LEU A 78 -6.74 1.54 -12.49
C LEU A 78 -8.19 1.17 -12.11
N TYR A 79 -9.15 1.41 -12.99
CA TYR A 79 -10.55 1.03 -12.75
C TYR A 79 -10.73 -0.49 -12.57
N ASN A 80 -9.90 -1.30 -13.23
CA ASN A 80 -9.93 -2.77 -13.10
C ASN A 80 -9.41 -3.25 -11.73
N LEU A 81 -8.54 -2.47 -11.07
CA LEU A 81 -8.01 -2.86 -9.76
C LEU A 81 -9.11 -2.97 -8.71
N PHE A 82 -10.14 -2.13 -8.80
CA PHE A 82 -11.26 -2.19 -7.88
C PHE A 82 -12.08 -3.48 -8.02
N GLY A 83 -12.32 -3.93 -9.25
CA GLY A 83 -12.94 -5.24 -9.50
C GLY A 83 -12.06 -6.39 -9.01
N MET A 84 -10.74 -6.28 -9.18
CA MET A 84 -9.80 -7.27 -8.64
C MET A 84 -9.81 -7.32 -7.11
N LEU A 85 -9.89 -6.17 -6.43
CA LEU A 85 -10.02 -6.09 -4.97
C LEU A 85 -11.35 -6.68 -4.50
N GLU A 86 -12.43 -6.41 -5.23
CA GLU A 86 -13.74 -7.00 -4.96
C GLU A 86 -13.66 -8.53 -4.93
N TYR A 87 -13.05 -9.09 -5.97
CA TYR A 87 -12.85 -10.52 -6.13
C TYR A 87 -11.92 -11.09 -5.05
N ALA A 88 -10.72 -10.54 -4.88
CA ALA A 88 -9.68 -11.07 -4.00
C ALA A 88 -10.12 -11.13 -2.53
N TYR A 89 -10.91 -10.16 -2.09
CA TYR A 89 -11.39 -10.06 -0.70
C TYR A 89 -12.86 -10.45 -0.54
N ASN A 90 -13.50 -10.99 -1.59
CA ASN A 90 -14.92 -11.38 -1.61
C ASN A 90 -15.84 -10.25 -1.08
N LEU A 91 -15.55 -9.02 -1.49
CA LEU A 91 -16.24 -7.82 -0.99
C LEU A 91 -17.56 -7.65 -1.74
N LYS A 92 -18.67 -8.19 -1.24
CA LYS A 92 -20.00 -8.16 -1.93
C LYS A 92 -20.65 -6.78 -2.11
N SER A 93 -19.93 -5.68 -1.98
CA SER A 93 -20.51 -4.36 -1.72
C SER A 93 -19.99 -3.24 -2.59
N PHE A 94 -19.11 -3.52 -3.56
CA PHE A 94 -18.77 -2.52 -4.54
C PHE A 94 -19.78 -2.59 -5.69
N ARG A 95 -20.66 -1.60 -5.76
CA ARG A 95 -21.45 -1.35 -6.96
C ARG A 95 -20.75 -0.24 -7.71
N PHE A 96 -19.83 -0.61 -8.58
CA PHE A 96 -19.24 0.34 -9.51
C PHE A 96 -20.27 0.65 -10.58
N LEU A 97 -20.70 1.90 -10.66
CA LEU A 97 -21.49 2.35 -11.78
C LEU A 97 -20.53 2.51 -12.98
N ASP A 98 -20.86 1.88 -14.10
CA ASP A 98 -20.05 1.95 -15.31
C ASP A 98 -19.80 3.42 -15.71
N GLY A 99 -18.53 3.78 -15.88
CA GLY A 99 -18.10 5.14 -16.25
C GLY A 99 -17.86 6.13 -15.11
N LEU A 100 -18.16 5.78 -13.84
CA LEU A 100 -17.91 6.66 -12.68
C LEU A 100 -16.56 6.42 -11.99
N VAL A 101 -15.86 5.35 -12.33
CA VAL A 101 -14.55 4.97 -11.74
C VAL A 101 -13.43 5.24 -12.74
N ASN A 102 -13.42 6.43 -13.34
CA ASN A 102 -12.26 6.86 -14.11
C ASN A 102 -11.22 7.40 -13.13
N CYS A 103 -10.28 6.54 -12.71
CA CYS A 103 -9.07 6.98 -12.05
C CYS A 103 -7.96 7.02 -13.10
N GLU A 104 -7.41 8.22 -13.35
CA GLU A 104 -6.30 8.44 -14.27
C GLU A 104 -4.95 8.31 -13.54
N SER A 105 -4.95 8.44 -12.21
CA SER A 105 -3.76 8.35 -11.37
C SER A 105 -3.94 7.48 -10.13
N LEU A 106 -2.83 6.97 -9.59
CA LEU A 106 -2.82 6.25 -8.30
C LEU A 106 -3.33 7.12 -7.15
N GLN A 107 -3.13 8.44 -7.21
CA GLN A 107 -3.63 9.36 -6.20
C GLN A 107 -5.17 9.41 -6.21
N GLU A 108 -5.78 9.50 -7.39
CA GLU A 108 -7.25 9.44 -7.51
C GLU A 108 -7.79 8.09 -7.04
N PHE A 109 -7.09 7.00 -7.35
CA PHE A 109 -7.44 5.68 -6.86
C PHE A 109 -7.49 5.64 -5.31
N TYR A 110 -6.50 6.21 -4.63
CA TYR A 110 -6.53 6.33 -3.16
C TYR A 110 -7.65 7.22 -2.65
N ASN A 111 -7.89 8.37 -3.29
CA ASN A 111 -9.00 9.25 -2.91
C ASN A 111 -10.36 8.53 -3.00
N TYR A 112 -10.53 7.72 -4.04
CA TYR A 112 -11.75 6.93 -4.23
C TYR A 112 -11.90 5.85 -3.14
N LEU A 113 -10.81 5.16 -2.76
CA LEU A 113 -10.82 4.24 -1.62
C LEU A 113 -11.22 4.94 -0.32
N VAL A 114 -10.66 6.12 -0.04
CA VAL A 114 -10.99 6.92 1.14
C VAL A 114 -12.47 7.32 1.15
N ASN A 115 -13.02 7.70 -0.01
CA ASN A 115 -14.43 8.02 -0.14
C ASN A 115 -15.32 6.81 0.19
N ILE A 116 -15.03 5.64 -0.41
CA ILE A 116 -15.78 4.42 -0.11
C ILE A 116 -15.68 4.06 1.37
N PHE A 117 -14.47 4.11 1.94
CA PHE A 117 -14.24 3.82 3.35
C PHE A 117 -15.08 4.73 4.26
N THR A 118 -15.08 6.03 3.98
CA THR A 118 -15.83 7.03 4.74
C THR A 118 -17.33 6.75 4.68
N GLN A 119 -17.88 6.49 3.48
CA GLN A 119 -19.29 6.14 3.32
C GLN A 119 -19.67 4.89 4.11
N LYS A 120 -18.83 3.84 4.07
CA LYS A 120 -19.07 2.61 4.83
C LYS A 120 -18.99 2.82 6.34
N ILE A 121 -18.08 3.68 6.82
CA ILE A 121 -18.04 4.07 8.24
C ILE A 121 -19.33 4.78 8.65
N LEU A 122 -19.80 5.76 7.86
CA LEU A 122 -21.02 6.50 8.16
C LEU A 122 -22.24 5.58 8.18
N ASP A 123 -22.35 4.67 7.21
CA ASP A 123 -23.40 3.65 7.17
C ASP A 123 -23.34 2.72 8.39
N ARG A 124 -22.12 2.34 8.83
CA ARG A 124 -21.96 1.53 10.04
C ARG A 124 -22.31 2.32 11.30
N ALA A 125 -21.93 3.60 11.37
CA ALA A 125 -22.21 4.49 12.49
C ALA A 125 -23.72 4.65 12.70
N ARG A 126 -24.49 4.80 11.61
CA ARG A 126 -25.97 4.84 11.65
C ARG A 126 -26.59 3.55 12.17
N LYS A 127 -25.93 2.41 11.96
CA LYS A 127 -26.33 1.08 12.48
C LYS A 127 -25.72 0.76 13.86
N GLY A 128 -24.97 1.69 14.45
CA GLY A 128 -24.16 1.50 15.66
C GLY A 128 -22.80 0.84 15.39
N PHE A 129 -21.76 1.24 16.11
CA PHE A 129 -20.46 0.59 16.01
C PHE A 129 -20.46 -0.78 16.70
N TYR A 130 -19.59 -1.67 16.22
CA TYR A 130 -19.33 -2.93 16.94
C TYR A 130 -18.78 -2.59 18.33
N ARG A 131 -19.40 -3.17 19.36
CA ARG A 131 -18.98 -3.06 20.76
C ARG A 131 -18.72 -4.46 21.28
N THR A 132 -17.57 -4.66 21.90
CA THR A 132 -17.26 -5.88 22.64
C THR A 132 -17.10 -5.54 24.12
N TYR A 133 -17.59 -6.41 24.99
CA TYR A 133 -17.42 -6.24 26.43
C TYR A 133 -16.01 -6.70 26.81
N LEU A 134 -15.23 -5.77 27.37
CA LEU A 134 -13.93 -6.06 27.93
C LEU A 134 -14.06 -6.17 29.45
N SER A 135 -13.71 -7.33 29.99
CA SER A 135 -13.62 -7.52 31.44
C SER A 135 -12.50 -6.66 32.00
N LYS A 136 -12.86 -5.71 32.87
CA LYS A 136 -11.91 -4.83 33.57
C LYS A 136 -12.19 -4.89 35.06
N THR A 137 -11.16 -5.21 35.84
CA THR A 137 -11.16 -5.09 37.30
C THR A 137 -10.46 -3.80 37.66
N ASP A 138 -11.10 -2.94 38.44
CA ASP A 138 -10.59 -1.62 38.81
C ASP A 138 -11.07 -1.25 40.22
N ASN A 139 -10.28 -0.47 40.95
CA ASN A 139 -10.65 0.02 42.28
C ASN A 139 -11.43 1.31 42.12
N LEU A 140 -12.76 1.20 42.12
CA LEU A 140 -13.67 2.33 41.94
C LEU A 140 -14.25 2.76 43.28
N THR A 141 -14.53 4.07 43.41
CA THR A 141 -15.23 4.67 44.57
C THR A 141 -16.66 4.13 44.75
N TYR A 142 -17.20 3.46 43.74
CA TYR A 142 -18.53 2.86 43.73
C TYR A 142 -18.50 1.45 43.12
N ILE A 143 -19.46 0.62 43.51
CA ILE A 143 -19.54 -0.78 43.04
C ILE A 143 -20.12 -0.82 41.62
N ARG A 144 -19.41 -1.48 40.70
CA ARG A 144 -19.89 -1.77 39.34
C ARG A 144 -19.49 -3.19 38.93
N GLY A 145 -20.46 -4.01 38.52
CA GLY A 145 -20.22 -5.40 38.10
C GLY A 145 -20.07 -6.36 39.28
N ARG A 146 -19.09 -7.26 39.22
CA ARG A 146 -18.80 -8.26 40.26
C ARG A 146 -17.69 -7.77 41.18
N ILE A 147 -17.92 -7.86 42.49
CA ILE A 147 -16.90 -7.57 43.51
C ILE A 147 -15.99 -8.79 43.69
N ASP A 148 -14.68 -8.55 43.67
CA ASP A 148 -13.68 -9.56 44.04
C ASP A 148 -13.43 -9.50 45.55
N MET A 149 -14.29 -10.22 46.31
CA MET A 149 -14.26 -10.24 47.78
C MET A 149 -12.87 -10.56 48.37
N PRO A 150 -12.13 -11.58 47.88
CA PRO A 150 -10.77 -11.85 48.33
C PRO A 150 -9.82 -10.65 48.27
N GLN A 151 -9.88 -9.86 47.20
CA GLN A 151 -8.97 -8.72 47.01
C GLN A 151 -9.31 -7.53 47.91
N VAL A 152 -10.60 -7.29 48.16
CA VAL A 152 -11.08 -6.19 49.00
C VAL A 152 -10.77 -6.44 50.49
N VAL A 153 -10.95 -7.67 50.96
CA VAL A 153 -10.74 -8.03 52.38
C VAL A 153 -9.25 -7.97 52.77
N GLN A 154 -8.33 -8.14 51.82
CA GLN A 154 -6.87 -8.10 52.08
C GLN A 154 -6.27 -6.69 52.13
N LYS A 155 -7.01 -5.64 51.73
CA LYS A 155 -6.54 -4.25 51.75
C LYS A 155 -7.45 -3.41 52.66
N PRO A 156 -7.07 -3.17 53.93
CA PRO A 156 -7.81 -2.30 54.84
C PRO A 156 -7.75 -0.83 54.43
#